data_AF-A0A1T4ZKT4-F1
#
_entry.id   AF-A0A1T4ZKT4-F1
#
_cell.length_a   1.000
_cell.length_b   1.000
_cell.length_c   1.000
_cell.angle_alpha   90.00
_cell.angle_beta   90.00
_cell.angle_gamma   90.00
#
_symmetry.space_group_name_H-M   'P 1'
#
loop_
_entity.id
_entity.type
_entity.pdbx_description
1 polymer ?
#
loop_
_entity_poly.entity_id
_entity_poly.type
_entity_poly.pdbx_seq_one_letter_code
_entity_poly.pdbx_strand_id
1 'polypeptide(L)'
;MQFQSAIQEACYNKVATWMRELYGKFPCAREDVPGLAMVMGSALVEVFVFPWEKDDAIINARSYVVTDVELSPDLLHFLLRENHIMRFGAFGIDEQGDKLLCI
;
A
#
# COMPACT_ATOMS: atom_id res chain seq x y z
N MET A 1 7.93 8.32 13.48
CA MET A 1 6.79 8.63 12.59
C MET A 1 6.39 10.07 12.83
N GLN A 2 6.21 10.88 11.78
CA GLN A 2 5.75 12.27 11.88
C GLN A 2 4.55 12.50 10.95
N PHE A 3 3.50 13.13 11.48
CA PHE A 3 2.33 13.54 10.71
C PHE A 3 2.50 14.99 10.22
N GLN A 4 2.02 15.27 9.01
CA GLN A 4 2.09 16.59 8.38
C GLN A 4 0.82 17.42 8.63
N SER A 5 -0.29 16.78 8.99
CA SER A 5 -1.55 17.46 9.35
C SER A 5 -2.34 16.66 10.40
N ALA A 6 -3.22 17.37 11.13
CA ALA A 6 -4.13 16.74 12.10
C ALA A 6 -5.11 15.76 11.43
N ILE A 7 -5.47 16.02 10.16
CA ILE A 7 -6.40 15.18 9.40
C ILE A 7 -5.72 13.88 8.98
N GLN A 8 -4.44 13.94 8.59
CA GLN A 8 -3.64 12.74 8.33
C GLN A 8 -3.54 11.85 9.57
N GLU A 9 -3.26 12.44 10.74
CA GLU A 9 -3.20 11.73 12.02
C GLU A 9 -4.54 11.10 12.40
N ALA A 10 -5.64 11.85 12.28
CA ALA A 10 -6.98 11.34 12.54
C ALA A 10 -7.36 10.19 11.59
N CYS A 11 -6.98 10.29 10.31
CA CYS A 11 -7.18 9.23 9.32
C CYS A 11 -6.37 7.97 9.68
N TYR A 12 -5.08 8.13 10.00
CA TYR A 12 -4.23 7.02 10.45
C TYR A 12 -4.81 6.28 11.66
N ASN A 13 -5.29 7.01 12.67
CA ASN A 13 -5.88 6.40 13.86
C ASN A 13 -7.16 5.60 13.56
N LYS A 14 -7.97 6.06 12.58
CA LYS A 14 -9.13 5.29 12.08
C LYS A 14 -8.69 4.01 11.39
N VAL A 15 -7.72 4.09 10.48
CA VAL A 15 -7.19 2.92 9.77
C VAL A 15 -6.61 1.90 10.75
N ALA A 16 -5.82 2.34 11.73
CA ALA A 16 -5.27 1.46 12.76
C ALA A 16 -6.35 0.73 13.56
N THR A 17 -7.45 1.44 13.87
CA THR A 17 -8.61 0.85 14.55
C THR A 17 -9.28 -0.20 13.68
N TRP A 18 -9.57 0.11 12.41
CA TRP A 18 -10.16 -0.84 11.47
C TRP A 18 -9.30 -2.08 11.25
N MET A 19 -7.99 -1.91 11.09
CA MET A 19 -7.08 -3.06 10.92
C MET A 19 -7.10 -3.99 12.14
N ARG A 20 -7.13 -3.41 13.35
CA ARG A 20 -7.25 -4.19 14.59
C ARG A 20 -8.58 -4.94 14.67
N GLU A 21 -9.69 -4.28 14.34
CA GLU A 21 -11.04 -4.86 14.40
C GLU A 21 -11.24 -5.96 13.36
N LEU A 22 -10.77 -5.76 12.13
CA LEU A 22 -10.96 -6.69 11.01
C LEU A 22 -10.03 -7.91 11.11
N TYR A 23 -8.80 -7.73 11.57
CA TYR A 23 -7.77 -8.78 11.49
C TYR A 23 -7.28 -9.29 12.84
N GLY A 24 -7.70 -8.69 13.96
CA GLY A 24 -7.37 -9.14 15.32
C GLY A 24 -5.88 -9.09 15.69
N LYS A 25 -5.02 -8.65 14.78
CA LYS A 25 -3.57 -8.49 14.96
C LYS A 25 -3.25 -7.01 15.04
N PHE A 26 -2.24 -6.67 15.85
CA PHE A 26 -1.66 -5.34 15.80
C PHE A 26 -0.87 -5.22 14.50
N PRO A 27 -1.27 -4.34 13.55
CA PRO A 27 -0.40 -4.02 12.44
C PRO A 27 0.90 -3.42 12.98
N CYS A 28 2.02 -3.78 12.37
CA CYS A 28 3.31 -3.19 12.70
C CYS A 28 3.31 -1.74 12.19
N ALA A 29 3.31 -0.78 13.10
CA ALA A 29 3.46 0.62 12.74
C ALA A 29 4.85 0.86 12.15
N ARG A 30 4.89 1.60 11.05
CA ARG A 30 6.16 2.03 10.46
C ARG A 30 6.74 3.20 11.25
N GLU A 31 8.06 3.19 11.44
CA GLU A 31 8.74 4.24 12.20
C GLU A 31 9.04 5.47 11.35
N ASP A 32 9.20 5.30 10.04
CA ASP A 32 9.62 6.32 9.09
C ASP A 32 8.46 7.15 8.54
N VAL A 33 7.33 6.52 8.23
CA VAL A 33 6.17 7.16 7.61
C VAL A 33 4.86 6.77 8.29
N PRO A 34 3.80 7.60 8.21
CA PRO A 34 2.44 7.24 8.65
C PRO A 34 1.90 6.03 7.89
N GLY A 35 2.23 4.84 8.38
CA GLY A 35 1.89 3.58 7.74
C GLY A 35 1.84 2.42 8.71
N LEU A 36 1.15 1.39 8.26
CA LEU A 36 0.87 0.14 8.97
C LEU A 36 1.20 -1.01 8.03
N ALA A 37 1.86 -2.04 8.55
CA ALA A 37 2.19 -3.22 7.76
C ALA A 37 1.70 -4.49 8.46
N MET A 38 1.28 -5.47 7.67
CA MET A 38 0.93 -6.80 8.17
C MET A 38 1.16 -7.87 7.11
N VAL A 39 1.44 -9.09 7.57
CA VAL A 39 1.56 -10.24 6.67
C VAL A 39 0.21 -10.96 6.60
N MET A 40 -0.29 -11.11 5.38
CA MET A 40 -1.52 -11.84 5.05
C MET A 40 -1.18 -12.98 4.09
N GLY A 41 -1.24 -14.22 4.60
CA GLY A 41 -0.76 -15.37 3.85
C GLY A 41 0.74 -15.25 3.58
N SER A 42 1.13 -15.25 2.30
CA SER A 42 2.52 -15.07 1.85
C SER A 42 2.89 -13.63 1.51
N ALA A 43 1.94 -12.69 1.56
CA ALA A 43 2.14 -11.33 1.07
C ALA A 43 2.26 -10.31 2.21
N LEU A 44 3.19 -9.37 2.06
CA LEU A 44 3.29 -8.20 2.93
C LEU A 44 2.35 -7.11 2.41
N VAL A 45 1.35 -6.78 3.21
CA VAL A 45 0.42 -5.68 2.96
C VAL A 45 0.87 -4.46 3.75
N GLU A 46 0.95 -3.32 3.07
CA GLU A 46 1.25 -2.02 3.66
C GLU A 46 0.08 -1.07 3.41
N VAL A 47 -0.30 -0.30 4.43
CA VAL A 47 -1.30 0.75 4.33
C VAL A 47 -0.69 2.04 4.81
N PHE A 48 -0.51 2.99 3.89
CA PHE A 48 0.02 4.32 4.16
C PHE A 48 -1.11 5.35 4.19
N VAL A 49 -0.91 6.39 4.98
CA VAL A 49 -1.79 7.55 5.02
C VAL A 49 -0.96 8.77 4.63
N PHE A 50 -1.24 9.33 3.46
CA PHE A 50 -0.58 10.52 2.94
C PHE A 50 -1.46 11.75 3.19
N PRO A 51 -0.87 12.93 3.46
CA PRO A 51 -1.63 14.17 3.44
C PRO A 51 -2.08 14.46 1.99
N TRP A 52 -3.28 15.00 1.82
CA TRP A 52 -3.76 15.43 0.52
C TRP A 52 -4.46 16.77 0.66
N GLU A 53 -3.91 17.79 0.00
CA GLU A 53 -4.37 19.17 0.20
C GLU A 53 -4.40 19.55 1.70
N LYS A 54 -5.12 20.63 2.04
CA LYS A 54 -5.19 21.12 3.42
C LYS A 54 -6.09 20.27 4.31
N ASP A 55 -7.20 19.78 3.74
CA ASP A 55 -8.32 19.25 4.49
C ASP A 55 -8.61 17.75 4.23
N ASP A 56 -7.75 17.07 3.47
CA ASP A 56 -7.92 15.67 3.11
C ASP A 56 -6.68 14.80 3.43
N ALA A 57 -6.88 13.49 3.36
CA ALA A 57 -5.81 12.49 3.45
C ALA A 57 -6.14 11.31 2.54
N ILE A 58 -5.10 10.75 1.91
CA ILE A 58 -5.22 9.58 1.04
C ILE A 58 -4.75 8.34 1.78
N ILE A 59 -5.55 7.28 1.73
CA ILE A 59 -5.14 5.95 2.14
C ILE A 59 -4.61 5.23 0.92
N ASN A 60 -3.36 4.77 0.98
CA ASN A 60 -2.74 3.92 -0.03
C ASN A 60 -2.52 2.54 0.57
N ALA A 61 -3.32 1.56 0.16
CA ALA A 61 -3.09 0.15 0.50
C ALA A 61 -2.34 -0.50 -0.65
N ARG A 62 -1.24 -1.20 -0.37
CA ARG A 62 -0.46 -1.90 -1.38
C ARG A 62 0.11 -3.20 -0.85
N SER A 63 0.50 -4.10 -1.74
CA SER A 63 1.16 -5.35 -1.40
C SER A 63 2.25 -5.69 -2.41
N TYR A 64 3.36 -6.23 -1.92
CA TYR A 64 4.32 -6.92 -2.77
C TYR A 64 3.74 -8.29 -3.14
N VAL A 65 3.58 -8.56 -4.43
CA VAL A 65 2.94 -9.80 -4.92
C VAL A 65 3.96 -10.81 -5.47
N VAL A 66 5.07 -10.33 -6.05
CA VAL A 66 6.17 -11.16 -6.55
C VAL A 66 7.48 -10.41 -6.34
N THR A 67 8.52 -11.12 -5.87
CA THR A 67 9.90 -10.64 -5.80
C THR A 67 10.78 -11.44 -6.76
N ASP A 68 11.91 -10.87 -7.19
CA ASP A 68 12.90 -11.51 -8.07
C ASP A 68 12.29 -11.95 -9.41
N VAL A 69 11.43 -11.10 -9.99
CA VAL A 69 10.75 -11.40 -11.26
C VAL A 69 11.56 -10.92 -12.45
N GLU A 70 11.65 -11.76 -13.50
CA GLU A 70 12.14 -11.33 -14.80
C GLU A 70 11.06 -10.50 -15.50
N LEU A 71 11.31 -9.20 -15.69
CA LEU A 71 10.42 -8.26 -16.36
C LEU A 71 10.42 -8.44 -17.89
N SER A 72 9.91 -9.58 -18.35
CA SER A 72 9.74 -9.82 -19.79
C SER A 72 8.73 -8.83 -20.41
N PRO A 73 8.87 -8.49 -21.71
CA PRO A 73 7.90 -7.65 -22.40
C PRO A 73 6.46 -8.17 -22.32
N ASP A 74 6.28 -9.50 -22.37
CA ASP A 74 4.97 -10.13 -22.28
C ASP A 74 4.32 -9.90 -20.90
N LEU A 75 5.10 -10.02 -19.82
CA LEU A 75 4.62 -9.71 -18.47
C LEU A 75 4.22 -8.24 -18.36
N LEU A 76 5.06 -7.31 -18.85
CA LEU A 76 4.75 -5.87 -18.80
C LEU A 76 3.48 -5.55 -19.59
N HIS A 77 3.31 -6.13 -20.78
CA HIS A 77 2.09 -5.98 -21.57
C HIS A 77 0.85 -6.52 -20.85
N PHE A 78 0.97 -7.68 -20.20
CA PHE A 78 -0.10 -8.26 -19.40
C PHE A 78 -0.51 -7.30 -18.27
N LEU A 79 0.44 -6.80 -17.48
CA LEU A 79 0.16 -5.93 -16.34
C LEU A 79 -0.48 -4.60 -16.75
N LEU A 80 -0.02 -3.98 -17.85
CA LEU A 80 -0.63 -2.76 -18.38
C LEU A 80 -2.08 -2.98 -18.81
N ARG A 81 -2.38 -4.15 -19.39
CA ARG A 81 -3.75 -4.51 -19.77
C ARG A 81 -4.63 -4.74 -18.55
N GLU A 82 -4.13 -5.42 -17.51
CA GLU A 82 -4.87 -5.60 -16.26
C GLU A 82 -5.16 -4.25 -15.59
N ASN A 83 -4.18 -3.33 -15.58
CA ASN A 83 -4.38 -1.96 -15.06
C ASN A 83 -5.49 -1.20 -15.79
N HIS A 84 -5.68 -1.43 -17.09
CA HIS A 84 -6.78 -0.82 -17.85
C HIS A 84 -8.15 -1.39 -17.45
N ILE A 85 -8.21 -2.64 -16.99
CA ILE A 85 -9.47 -3.33 -16.63
C ILE A 85 -9.86 -3.08 -15.16
N MET A 86 -8.86 -2.90 -14.29
CA MET A 86 -9.08 -2.68 -12.86
C MET A 86 -9.90 -1.42 -12.59
N ARG A 87 -10.88 -1.54 -11.69
CA ARG A 87 -11.71 -0.40 -11.24
C ARG A 87 -10.98 0.47 -10.22
N PHE A 88 -10.18 -0.18 -9.38
CA PHE A 88 -9.37 0.42 -8.34
C PHE A 88 -8.06 -0.34 -8.29
N GLY A 89 -7.00 0.40 -8.03
CA GLY A 89 -5.68 -0.18 -7.94
C GLY A 89 -4.97 -0.31 -9.28
N ALA A 90 -3.70 -0.66 -9.18
CA ALA A 90 -2.83 -0.90 -10.33
C ALA A 90 -1.62 -1.72 -9.92
N PHE A 91 -1.13 -2.53 -10.84
CA PHE A 91 0.20 -3.09 -10.77
C PHE A 91 1.25 -2.03 -11.04
N GLY A 92 2.29 -2.05 -10.21
CA GLY A 92 3.47 -1.22 -10.31
C GLY A 92 4.74 -2.04 -10.11
N ILE A 93 5.87 -1.41 -10.38
CA ILE A 93 7.20 -1.98 -10.17
C ILE A 93 7.91 -1.07 -9.18
N ASP A 94 8.72 -1.64 -8.29
CA ASP A 94 9.51 -0.85 -7.35
C ASP A 94 10.67 -0.11 -8.05
N GLU A 95 11.34 0.78 -7.30
CA GLU A 95 12.42 1.61 -7.85
C GLU A 95 13.62 0.79 -8.35
N GLN A 96 13.81 -0.42 -7.83
CA GLN A 96 14.89 -1.33 -8.20
C GLN A 96 14.56 -2.16 -9.45
N GLY A 97 13.28 -2.24 -9.83
CA GLY A 97 12.85 -2.98 -11.01
C GLY A 97 12.75 -4.49 -10.78
N ASP A 98 12.73 -4.96 -9.54
CA ASP A 98 12.80 -6.40 -9.20
C ASP A 98 11.58 -6.89 -8.40
N LYS A 99 10.71 -5.99 -7.94
CA LYS A 99 9.50 -6.36 -7.19
C LYS A 99 8.24 -5.80 -7.84
N LEU A 100 7.24 -6.66 -7.93
CA LEU A 100 5.91 -6.29 -8.38
C LEU A 100 5.04 -5.88 -7.19
N LEU A 101 4.43 -4.70 -7.27
CA LEU A 101 3.45 -4.21 -6.31
C LEU A 101 2.06 -4.23 -6.94
N CYS A 102 1.05 -4.50 -6.12
CA CYS A 102 -0.33 -4.15 -6.41
C CYS A 102 -0.75 -3.08 -5.42
N ILE A 103 -1.23 -1.95 -5.93
CA ILE A 103 -1.84 -0.83 -5.19
C ILE A 103 -3.35 -0.96 -5.34
#